data_AF-A0A6G1REW6-F1
#
_entry.id   AF-A0A6G1REW6-F1
#
_cell.length_a   1.000
_cell.length_b   1.000
_cell.length_c   1.000
_cell.angle_alpha   90.00
_cell.angle_beta   90.00
_cell.angle_gamma   90.00
#
_symmetry.space_group_name_H-M   'P 1'
#
loop_
_entity.id
_entity.type
_entity.pdbx_description
1 polymer ?
#
loop_
_entity_poly.entity_id
_entity_poly.type
_entity_poly.pdbx_seq_one_letter_code
_entity_poly.pdbx_strand_id
1 'polypeptide(L)'
;LEVKPSPKIMVDGNNLESDVEDMLSPAMETSNITPSVYSVHALTLLSEVLAHLLDMVFYSDEKERVIPLLVNIMHYVVPYLRNHSAHNASSYRACVQLLSSLSGYQYTRRAWKKEAFDLFMDSSFFQMDASCVNHWRAIMDNLMTHDKTTFRDLMTRVAVAQSSSLNLFANRDVELEQRAMLLKRLAFAIFSSEIDQYQ
;
A
#
# COMPACT_ATOMS: atom_id res chain seq x y z
N LEU A 1 -68.52 52.60 10.87
CA LEU A 1 -68.72 51.54 11.87
C LEU A 1 -67.40 50.78 11.99
N GLU A 2 -66.45 51.36 12.72
CA GLU A 2 -65.26 50.63 13.19
C GLU A 2 -65.62 49.98 14.51
N VAL A 3 -65.57 48.65 14.54
CA VAL A 3 -65.82 47.85 15.74
C VAL A 3 -64.50 47.20 16.14
N LYS A 4 -63.92 47.71 17.24
CA LYS A 4 -62.88 47.02 18.02
C LYS A 4 -63.41 45.67 18.51
N PRO A 5 -62.68 44.56 18.36
CA PRO A 5 -62.87 43.38 19.18
C PRO A 5 -62.04 43.49 20.48
N SER A 6 -62.65 43.08 21.60
CA SER A 6 -61.99 42.82 22.89
C SER A 6 -61.74 41.30 23.07
N PRO A 7 -61.09 40.82 24.14
CA PRO A 7 -59.95 39.92 24.08
C PRO A 7 -60.32 38.42 24.13
N LYS A 8 -59.42 37.56 23.65
CA LYS A 8 -59.41 36.13 24.01
C LYS A 8 -58.08 35.77 24.64
N ILE A 9 -58.14 35.53 25.95
CA ILE A 9 -57.13 34.85 26.76
C ILE A 9 -57.33 33.35 26.51
N MET A 10 -56.27 32.65 26.11
CA MET A 10 -56.12 31.21 26.37
C MET A 10 -54.62 30.88 26.33
N VAL A 11 -54.02 30.81 27.52
CA VAL A 11 -53.39 29.62 28.12
C VAL A 11 -52.03 29.31 27.51
N ASP A 12 -51.03 29.80 28.23
CA ASP A 12 -49.65 29.34 28.25
C ASP A 12 -49.58 27.88 28.74
N GLY A 13 -48.66 27.09 28.20
CA GLY A 13 -48.46 25.71 28.67
C GLY A 13 -48.11 24.69 27.60
N ASN A 14 -47.03 24.91 26.86
CA ASN A 14 -45.87 24.01 26.86
C ASN A 14 -44.96 24.36 25.67
N ASN A 15 -43.83 25.00 25.98
CA ASN A 15 -42.55 24.72 25.35
C ASN A 15 -42.49 23.24 24.95
N LEU A 16 -42.31 22.91 23.66
CA LEU A 16 -41.73 21.64 23.18
C LEU A 16 -41.63 21.54 21.62
N GLU A 17 -41.83 22.60 20.85
CA GLU A 17 -41.70 22.55 19.37
C GLU A 17 -40.44 23.26 18.84
N SER A 18 -39.27 23.08 19.48
CA SER A 18 -37.98 23.51 18.92
C SER A 18 -36.93 22.41 18.75
N ASP A 19 -37.20 21.17 19.14
CA ASP A 19 -36.17 20.12 19.21
C ASP A 19 -36.35 18.97 18.20
N VAL A 20 -37.18 19.15 17.16
CA VAL A 20 -37.43 18.09 16.16
C VAL A 20 -36.75 18.34 14.82
N GLU A 21 -36.22 19.56 14.59
CA GLU A 21 -35.56 19.90 13.31
C GLU A 21 -34.05 19.60 13.29
N ASP A 22 -33.43 19.37 14.45
CA ASP A 22 -31.99 19.05 14.58
C ASP A 22 -31.69 17.53 14.69
N MET A 23 -32.72 16.68 14.60
CA MET A 23 -32.60 15.22 14.73
C MET A 23 -32.67 14.46 13.40
N LEU A 24 -32.78 15.16 12.27
CA LEU A 24 -32.80 14.58 10.92
C LEU A 24 -31.47 14.68 10.16
N SER A 25 -30.40 15.16 10.82
CA SER A 25 -29.04 15.29 10.26
C SER A 25 -28.01 14.42 10.99
N PRO A 26 -28.18 13.09 11.03
CA PRO A 26 -27.01 12.22 10.87
C PRO A 26 -27.17 11.13 9.79
N ALA A 27 -28.33 11.07 9.12
CA ALA A 27 -28.61 10.01 8.13
C ALA A 27 -28.06 10.29 6.72
N MET A 28 -27.45 11.46 6.49
CA MET A 28 -26.91 11.87 5.19
C MET A 28 -25.37 11.98 5.17
N GLU A 29 -24.69 11.37 6.14
CA GLU A 29 -23.24 11.08 6.04
C GLU A 29 -22.96 9.66 5.52
N THR A 30 -23.97 8.79 5.49
CA THR A 30 -23.82 7.39 5.04
C THR A 30 -23.87 7.20 3.52
N SER A 31 -24.09 8.25 2.74
CA SER A 31 -24.22 8.21 1.28
C SER A 31 -22.99 8.68 0.50
N ASN A 32 -21.84 8.86 1.17
CA ASN A 32 -20.53 9.11 0.52
C ASN A 32 -19.41 8.22 1.07
N ILE A 33 -19.72 7.11 1.74
CA ILE A 33 -18.72 6.06 1.98
C ILE A 33 -18.49 5.39 0.62
N THR A 34 -17.54 5.96 -0.13
CA THR A 34 -17.14 5.47 -1.44
C THR A 34 -16.82 3.97 -1.35
N PRO A 35 -17.19 3.14 -2.34
CA PRO A 35 -16.84 1.71 -2.40
C PRO A 35 -15.37 1.40 -2.10
N SER A 36 -14.50 2.40 -2.30
CA SER A 36 -13.07 2.41 -1.93
C SER A 36 -12.81 2.14 -0.44
N VAL A 37 -13.56 2.72 0.50
CA VAL A 37 -13.27 2.61 1.95
C VAL A 37 -13.45 1.19 2.47
N TYR A 38 -14.55 0.54 2.11
CA TYR A 38 -14.80 -0.87 2.47
C TYR A 38 -13.75 -1.80 1.85
N SER A 39 -13.31 -1.50 0.63
CA SER A 39 -12.28 -2.27 -0.07
C SER A 39 -10.92 -2.15 0.64
N VAL A 40 -10.55 -0.95 1.08
CA VAL A 40 -9.33 -0.72 1.88
C VAL A 40 -9.39 -1.47 3.21
N HIS A 41 -10.53 -1.43 3.90
CA HIS A 41 -10.68 -2.14 5.17
C HIS A 41 -10.60 -3.65 4.98
N ALA A 42 -11.26 -4.19 3.95
CA ALA A 42 -11.19 -5.60 3.60
C ALA A 42 -9.76 -6.05 3.24
N LEU A 43 -9.01 -5.23 2.48
CA LEU A 43 -7.60 -5.50 2.17
C LEU A 43 -6.71 -5.49 3.41
N THR A 44 -6.97 -4.56 4.34
CA THR A 44 -6.25 -4.48 5.61
C THR A 44 -6.50 -5.74 6.44
N LEU A 45 -7.76 -6.14 6.61
CA LEU A 45 -8.10 -7.39 7.30
C LEU A 45 -7.47 -8.60 6.61
N LEU A 46 -7.53 -8.66 5.27
CA LEU A 46 -6.92 -9.73 4.49
C LEU A 46 -5.41 -9.82 4.75
N SER A 47 -4.71 -8.70 4.89
CA SER A 47 -3.28 -8.68 5.20
C SER A 47 -2.93 -9.34 6.53
N GLU A 48 -3.82 -9.27 7.52
CA GLU A 48 -3.61 -9.82 8.86
C GLU A 48 -3.88 -11.33 8.89
N VAL A 49 -4.91 -11.78 8.16
CA VAL A 49 -5.40 -13.16 8.27
C VAL A 49 -4.95 -14.09 7.15
N LEU A 50 -4.68 -13.59 5.94
CA LEU A 50 -4.54 -14.42 4.75
C LEU A 50 -3.45 -15.48 4.89
N ALA A 51 -2.25 -15.11 5.32
CA ALA A 51 -1.15 -16.06 5.42
C ALA A 51 -1.41 -17.17 6.45
N HIS A 52 -1.99 -16.80 7.61
CA HIS A 52 -2.42 -17.76 8.62
C HIS A 52 -3.51 -18.71 8.10
N LEU A 53 -4.49 -18.18 7.37
CA LEU A 53 -5.54 -19.00 6.75
C LEU A 53 -4.96 -19.95 5.70
N LEU A 54 -4.01 -19.49 4.89
CA LEU A 54 -3.34 -20.32 3.89
C LEU A 54 -2.57 -21.48 4.56
N ASP A 55 -1.87 -21.23 5.67
CA ASP A 55 -1.19 -22.28 6.40
C ASP A 55 -2.15 -23.27 7.09
N MET A 56 -3.34 -22.83 7.50
CA MET A 56 -4.37 -23.70 8.09
C MET A 56 -5.09 -24.56 7.05
N VAL A 57 -5.35 -23.99 5.86
CA VAL A 57 -6.13 -24.66 4.81
C VAL A 57 -5.25 -25.55 3.93
N PHE A 58 -4.03 -25.14 3.64
CA PHE A 58 -3.12 -25.87 2.74
C PHE A 58 -1.98 -26.52 3.53
N TYR A 59 -2.11 -27.82 3.74
CA TYR A 59 -1.04 -28.66 4.28
C TYR A 59 0.16 -28.71 3.32
N SER A 60 1.34 -29.10 3.81
CA SER A 60 2.62 -29.03 3.08
C SER A 60 2.58 -29.54 1.64
N ASP A 61 1.87 -30.64 1.37
CA ASP A 61 1.82 -31.26 0.05
C ASP A 61 0.91 -30.52 -0.96
N GLU A 62 0.04 -29.62 -0.47
CA GLU A 62 -0.91 -28.87 -1.30
C GLU A 62 -0.55 -27.39 -1.47
N LYS A 63 0.56 -26.91 -0.89
CA LYS A 63 0.94 -25.48 -0.91
C LYS A 63 1.12 -24.91 -2.32
N GLU A 64 1.42 -25.75 -3.32
CA GLU A 64 1.49 -25.29 -4.72
C GLU A 64 0.12 -24.83 -5.27
N ARG A 65 -0.99 -25.35 -4.74
CA ARG A 65 -2.36 -24.96 -5.16
C ARG A 65 -2.70 -23.52 -4.77
N VAL A 66 -1.95 -22.94 -3.84
CA VAL A 66 -2.11 -21.55 -3.39
C VAL A 66 -1.56 -20.55 -4.40
N ILE A 67 -0.56 -20.94 -5.20
CA ILE A 67 0.14 -20.02 -6.11
C ILE A 67 -0.80 -19.33 -7.10
N PRO A 68 -1.73 -20.00 -7.81
CA PRO A 68 -2.65 -19.33 -8.73
C PRO A 68 -3.53 -18.29 -8.04
N LEU A 69 -4.01 -18.59 -6.82
CA LEU A 69 -4.79 -17.65 -6.03
C LEU A 69 -3.97 -16.40 -5.68
N LEU A 70 -2.73 -16.59 -5.21
CA LEU A 70 -1.85 -15.47 -4.86
C LEU A 70 -1.44 -14.64 -6.08
N VAL A 71 -1.17 -15.27 -7.23
CA VAL A 71 -0.89 -14.56 -8.48
C VAL A 71 -2.10 -13.71 -8.88
N ASN A 72 -3.31 -14.24 -8.73
CA ASN A 72 -4.53 -13.48 -9.01
C ASN A 72 -4.70 -12.31 -8.04
N ILE A 73 -4.43 -12.49 -6.75
CA ILE A 73 -4.42 -11.40 -5.76
C ILE A 73 -3.41 -10.32 -6.17
N MET A 74 -2.17 -10.72 -6.49
CA MET A 74 -1.13 -9.77 -6.92
C MET A 74 -1.53 -9.00 -8.18
N HIS A 75 -2.19 -9.65 -9.14
CA HIS A 75 -2.69 -8.99 -10.35
C HIS A 75 -3.61 -7.79 -10.04
N TYR A 76 -4.48 -7.91 -9.04
CA TYR A 76 -5.37 -6.82 -8.61
C TYR A 76 -4.68 -5.80 -7.69
N VAL A 77 -3.67 -6.22 -6.94
CA VAL A 77 -2.96 -5.39 -5.95
C VAL A 77 -1.91 -4.47 -6.61
N VAL A 78 -1.16 -4.98 -7.59
CA VAL A 78 -0.03 -4.26 -8.22
C VAL A 78 -0.40 -2.89 -8.80
N PRO A 79 -1.56 -2.68 -9.47
CA PRO A 79 -1.94 -1.35 -9.95
C PRO A 79 -1.99 -0.29 -8.84
N TYR A 80 -2.45 -0.66 -7.65
CA TYR A 80 -2.46 0.24 -6.48
C TYR A 80 -1.05 0.49 -5.96
N LEU A 81 -0.16 -0.49 -6.03
CA LEU A 81 1.24 -0.36 -5.63
C LEU A 81 2.09 0.48 -6.60
N ARG A 82 1.63 0.71 -7.84
CA ARG A 82 2.30 1.62 -8.79
C ARG A 82 1.85 3.08 -8.68
N ASN A 83 0.72 3.33 -8.00
CA ASN A 83 0.12 4.66 -7.94
C ASN A 83 0.41 5.34 -6.60
N HIS A 84 1.31 6.33 -6.61
CA HIS A 84 1.68 7.09 -5.41
C HIS A 84 0.86 8.38 -5.21
N SER A 85 -0.28 8.54 -5.90
CA SER A 85 -1.15 9.72 -5.71
C SER A 85 -1.77 9.77 -4.30
N ALA A 86 -2.03 10.97 -3.80
CA ALA A 86 -2.62 11.18 -2.47
C ALA A 86 -3.99 10.49 -2.31
N HIS A 87 -4.82 10.48 -3.36
CA HIS A 87 -6.10 9.77 -3.38
C HIS A 87 -5.93 8.25 -3.17
N ASN A 88 -4.83 7.68 -3.67
CA ASN A 88 -4.55 6.25 -3.56
C ASN A 88 -3.89 5.84 -2.25
N ALA A 89 -3.47 6.78 -1.40
CA ALA A 89 -2.61 6.52 -0.25
C ALA A 89 -3.14 5.42 0.71
N SER A 90 -4.45 5.39 0.95
CA SER A 90 -5.07 4.37 1.81
C SER A 90 -5.04 2.97 1.17
N SER A 91 -5.36 2.86 -0.12
CA SER A 91 -5.28 1.59 -0.86
C SER A 91 -3.84 1.12 -1.01
N TYR A 92 -2.91 2.04 -1.30
CA TYR A 92 -1.48 1.75 -1.34
C TYR A 92 -1.00 1.13 -0.02
N ARG A 93 -1.32 1.76 1.12
CA ARG A 93 -0.95 1.26 2.45
C ARG A 93 -1.45 -0.15 2.70
N ALA A 94 -2.75 -0.40 2.48
CA ALA A 94 -3.33 -1.74 2.67
C ALA A 94 -2.69 -2.79 1.75
N CYS A 95 -2.42 -2.44 0.50
CA CYS A 95 -1.76 -3.30 -0.47
C CYS A 95 -0.30 -3.63 -0.10
N VAL A 96 0.47 -2.65 0.37
CA VAL A 96 1.85 -2.88 0.82
C VAL A 96 1.86 -3.74 2.09
N GLN A 97 0.93 -3.51 3.02
CA GLN A 97 0.78 -4.34 4.22
C GLN A 97 0.47 -5.81 3.86
N LEU A 98 -0.44 -6.03 2.90
CA LEU A 98 -0.75 -7.37 2.37
C LEU A 98 0.48 -8.04 1.75
N LEU A 99 1.20 -7.34 0.89
CA LEU A 99 2.42 -7.87 0.27
C LEU A 99 3.48 -8.19 1.33
N SER A 100 3.64 -7.33 2.33
CA SER A 100 4.57 -7.53 3.44
C SER A 100 4.24 -8.79 4.24
N SER A 101 2.98 -8.98 4.61
CA SER A 101 2.48 -10.18 5.28
C SER A 101 2.74 -11.45 4.47
N LEU A 102 2.41 -11.44 3.17
CA LEU A 102 2.67 -12.57 2.28
C LEU A 102 4.16 -12.87 2.13
N SER A 103 5.01 -11.84 2.08
CA SER A 103 6.44 -11.98 1.81
C SER A 103 7.20 -12.79 2.86
N GLY A 104 6.70 -12.85 4.10
CA GLY A 104 7.30 -13.63 5.18
C GLY A 104 7.23 -15.15 4.98
N TYR A 105 6.48 -15.62 3.99
CA TYR A 105 6.22 -17.05 3.77
C TYR A 105 6.87 -17.53 2.48
N GLN A 106 7.80 -18.49 2.57
CA GLN A 106 8.57 -18.94 1.41
C GLN A 106 7.72 -19.49 0.26
N TYR A 107 6.66 -20.23 0.59
CA TYR A 107 5.80 -20.83 -0.42
C TYR A 107 5.03 -19.77 -1.23
N THR A 108 4.86 -18.54 -0.74
CA THR A 108 4.16 -17.46 -1.47
C THR A 108 5.08 -16.76 -2.48
N ARG A 109 6.41 -16.89 -2.32
CA ARG A 109 7.44 -16.12 -3.02
C ARG A 109 7.26 -16.06 -4.52
N ARG A 110 6.89 -17.19 -5.14
CA ARG A 110 6.71 -17.31 -6.59
C ARG A 110 5.63 -16.37 -7.13
N ALA A 111 4.62 -16.03 -6.32
CA ALA A 111 3.51 -15.17 -6.74
C ALA A 111 3.86 -13.68 -6.76
N TRP A 112 4.80 -13.22 -5.92
CA TRP A 112 5.03 -11.79 -5.71
C TRP A 112 6.44 -11.30 -6.04
N LYS A 113 7.46 -12.16 -6.04
CA LYS A 113 8.88 -11.73 -6.12
C LYS A 113 9.19 -10.84 -7.32
N LYS A 114 8.61 -11.17 -8.49
CA LYS A 114 8.84 -10.44 -9.74
C LYS A 114 8.24 -9.04 -9.63
N GLU A 115 6.98 -8.96 -9.24
CA GLU A 115 6.27 -7.68 -9.12
C GLU A 115 6.91 -6.79 -8.04
N ALA A 116 7.34 -7.35 -6.91
CA ALA A 116 8.05 -6.60 -5.87
C ALA A 116 9.39 -6.04 -6.37
N PHE A 117 10.16 -6.84 -7.13
CA PHE A 117 11.41 -6.38 -7.72
C PHE A 117 11.16 -5.30 -8.79
N ASP A 118 10.15 -5.47 -9.64
CA ASP A 118 9.78 -4.50 -10.67
C ASP A 118 9.34 -3.17 -10.04
N LEU A 119 8.51 -3.21 -9.00
CA LEU A 119 8.14 -2.04 -8.18
C LEU A 119 9.38 -1.39 -7.54
N PHE A 120 10.27 -2.20 -6.98
CA PHE A 120 11.52 -1.73 -6.41
C PHE A 120 12.49 -1.15 -7.45
N MET A 121 12.33 -1.45 -8.74
CA MET A 121 13.13 -0.85 -9.82
C MET A 121 12.46 0.39 -10.43
N ASP A 122 11.17 0.63 -10.15
CA ASP A 122 10.42 1.77 -10.67
C ASP A 122 10.94 3.12 -10.17
N SER A 123 11.09 4.10 -11.06
CA SER A 123 11.66 5.42 -10.74
C SER A 123 10.88 6.16 -9.65
N SER A 124 9.58 5.90 -9.53
CA SER A 124 8.71 6.51 -8.53
C SER A 124 8.70 5.78 -7.19
N PHE A 125 9.39 4.64 -7.05
CA PHE A 125 9.37 3.80 -5.83
C PHE A 125 9.49 4.61 -4.53
N PHE A 126 10.47 5.50 -4.43
CA PHE A 126 10.72 6.29 -3.22
C PHE A 126 9.78 7.49 -3.03
N GLN A 127 8.75 7.64 -3.86
CA GLN A 127 7.70 8.66 -3.72
C GLN A 127 6.51 8.16 -2.87
N MET A 128 6.62 6.97 -2.31
CA MET A 128 5.64 6.38 -1.38
C MET A 128 5.51 7.17 -0.07
N ASP A 129 4.39 6.97 0.63
CA ASP A 129 4.19 7.48 1.99
C ASP A 129 5.16 6.84 3.00
N ALA A 130 5.70 7.63 3.92
CA ALA A 130 6.71 7.20 4.88
C ALA A 130 6.23 6.06 5.81
N SER A 131 4.93 5.96 6.10
CA SER A 131 4.38 4.87 6.91
C SER A 131 4.51 3.49 6.25
N CYS A 132 4.72 3.45 4.92
CA CYS A 132 4.92 2.19 4.19
C CYS A 132 6.36 1.68 4.23
N VAL A 133 7.32 2.49 4.67
CA VAL A 133 8.75 2.15 4.60
C VAL A 133 9.07 0.90 5.41
N ASN A 134 8.47 0.73 6.59
CA ASN A 134 8.69 -0.46 7.43
C ASN A 134 8.20 -1.75 6.74
N HIS A 135 7.05 -1.68 6.05
CA HIS A 135 6.53 -2.82 5.30
C HIS A 135 7.43 -3.16 4.11
N TRP A 136 7.91 -2.13 3.38
CA TRP A 136 8.88 -2.32 2.31
C TRP A 136 10.22 -2.86 2.80
N ARG A 137 10.66 -2.47 4.00
CA ARG A 137 11.85 -3.04 4.65
C ARG A 137 11.72 -4.55 4.78
N ALA A 138 10.59 -5.03 5.32
CA ALA A 138 10.32 -6.45 5.46
C ALA A 138 10.22 -7.17 4.09
N ILE A 139 9.56 -6.56 3.10
CA ILE A 139 9.48 -7.12 1.74
C ILE A 139 10.88 -7.25 1.12
N MET A 140 11.71 -6.21 1.25
CA MET A 140 13.06 -6.20 0.70
C MET A 140 13.98 -7.21 1.38
N ASP A 141 13.91 -7.31 2.70
CA ASP A 141 14.63 -8.35 3.45
C ASP A 141 14.25 -9.74 2.93
N ASN A 142 12.95 -10.06 2.90
CA ASN A 142 12.45 -11.33 2.38
C ASN A 142 12.86 -11.54 0.91
N LEU A 143 12.85 -10.49 0.08
CA LEU A 143 13.29 -10.56 -1.32
C LEU A 143 14.77 -10.92 -1.44
N MET A 144 15.64 -10.36 -0.60
CA MET A 144 17.09 -10.57 -0.70
C MET A 144 17.58 -11.83 0.03
N THR A 145 17.00 -12.17 1.18
CA THR A 145 17.44 -13.29 2.03
C THR A 145 17.32 -14.65 1.33
N HIS A 146 16.28 -14.83 0.51
CA HIS A 146 16.02 -16.11 -0.16
C HIS A 146 16.42 -16.12 -1.65
N ASP A 147 17.11 -15.09 -2.14
CA ASP A 147 17.67 -15.06 -3.49
C ASP A 147 18.95 -14.23 -3.55
N LYS A 148 20.08 -14.91 -3.29
CA LYS A 148 21.43 -14.34 -3.36
C LYS A 148 21.80 -13.80 -4.75
N THR A 149 21.04 -14.15 -5.80
CA THR A 149 21.28 -13.61 -7.15
C THR A 149 20.74 -12.20 -7.32
N THR A 150 19.60 -11.89 -6.69
CA THR A 150 18.94 -10.58 -6.80
C THR A 150 19.83 -9.45 -6.28
N PHE A 151 20.45 -9.63 -5.11
CA PHE A 151 21.38 -8.64 -4.54
C PHE A 151 22.63 -8.46 -5.41
N ARG A 152 23.21 -9.57 -5.88
CA ARG A 152 24.37 -9.54 -6.78
C ARG A 152 24.05 -8.80 -8.08
N ASP A 153 22.90 -9.06 -8.69
CA ASP A 153 22.46 -8.39 -9.92
C ASP A 153 22.29 -6.89 -9.69
N LEU A 154 21.79 -6.47 -8.52
CA LEU A 154 21.73 -5.06 -8.13
C LEU A 154 23.13 -4.44 -8.02
N MET A 155 24.08 -5.12 -7.37
CA MET A 155 25.47 -4.66 -7.30
C MET A 155 26.11 -4.55 -8.68
N THR A 156 25.90 -5.54 -9.57
CA THR A 156 26.40 -5.50 -10.95
C THR A 156 25.84 -4.32 -11.71
N ARG A 157 24.54 -3.99 -11.57
CA ARG A 157 23.93 -2.80 -12.19
C ARG A 157 24.58 -1.51 -11.70
N VAL A 158 24.86 -1.39 -10.40
CA VAL A 158 25.57 -0.23 -9.83
C VAL A 158 26.98 -0.12 -10.40
N ALA A 159 27.74 -1.22 -10.45
CA ALA A 159 29.11 -1.22 -10.97
C ALA A 159 29.17 -0.88 -12.46
N VAL A 160 28.27 -1.44 -13.29
CA VAL A 160 28.18 -1.13 -14.72
C VAL A 160 27.83 0.35 -14.92
N ALA A 161 26.88 0.89 -14.16
CA ALA A 161 26.53 2.31 -14.24
C ALA A 161 27.71 3.23 -13.88
N GLN A 162 28.66 2.81 -13.04
CA GLN A 162 29.87 3.60 -12.76
C GLN A 162 30.90 3.59 -13.91
N SER A 163 30.89 2.55 -14.76
CA SER A 163 31.88 2.35 -15.82
C SER A 163 31.56 3.05 -17.16
N SER A 164 30.38 3.67 -17.30
CA SER A 164 29.87 4.27 -18.54
C SER A 164 30.51 5.63 -18.90
N SER A 165 31.85 5.70 -18.93
CA SER A 165 32.62 6.88 -19.33
C SER A 165 32.66 7.14 -20.86
N LEU A 166 32.00 6.32 -21.68
CA LEU A 166 32.17 6.30 -23.14
C LEU A 166 31.08 7.00 -23.97
N ASN A 167 30.04 7.58 -23.34
CA ASN A 167 28.96 8.23 -24.09
C ASN A 167 29.11 9.76 -24.10
N LEU A 168 29.95 10.28 -25.01
CA LEU A 168 30.17 11.72 -25.25
C LEU A 168 28.90 12.50 -25.66
N PHE A 169 27.81 11.82 -26.02
CA PHE A 169 26.54 12.40 -26.42
C PHE A 169 25.37 12.09 -25.47
N ALA A 170 25.61 11.39 -24.36
CA ALA A 170 24.57 11.15 -23.36
C ALA A 170 24.41 12.39 -22.46
N ASN A 171 23.16 12.69 -22.08
CA ASN A 171 22.87 13.74 -21.11
C ASN A 171 23.44 13.33 -19.74
N ARG A 172 24.59 13.90 -19.39
CA ARG A 172 25.34 13.60 -18.16
C ARG A 172 24.48 13.70 -16.90
N ASP A 173 23.51 14.62 -16.87
CA ASP A 173 22.62 14.79 -15.73
C ASP A 173 21.70 13.58 -15.53
N VAL A 174 21.15 13.05 -16.63
CA VAL A 174 20.30 11.84 -16.60
C VAL A 174 21.09 10.62 -16.15
N GLU A 175 22.36 10.50 -16.58
CA GLU A 175 23.23 9.41 -16.15
C GLU A 175 23.56 9.48 -14.65
N LEU A 176 23.87 10.68 -14.14
CA LEU A 176 24.11 10.91 -12.72
C LEU A 176 22.87 10.63 -11.87
N GLU A 177 21.69 11.01 -12.35
CA GLU A 177 20.42 10.71 -11.68
C GLU A 177 20.16 9.19 -11.62
N GLN A 178 20.37 8.47 -12.73
CA GLN A 178 20.26 7.00 -12.75
C GLN A 178 21.25 6.33 -11.78
N ARG A 179 22.49 6.81 -11.72
CA ARG A 179 23.51 6.34 -10.77
C ARG A 179 23.07 6.58 -9.32
N ALA A 180 22.62 7.79 -9.00
CA ALA A 180 22.15 8.14 -7.67
C ALA A 180 20.96 7.26 -7.25
N MET A 181 20.03 6.99 -8.18
CA MET A 181 18.90 6.11 -7.94
C MET A 181 19.31 4.66 -7.66
N LEU A 182 20.24 4.11 -8.44
CA LEU A 182 20.76 2.76 -8.20
C LEU A 182 21.50 2.66 -6.85
N LEU A 183 22.29 3.67 -6.48
CA LEU A 183 22.94 3.74 -5.17
C LEU A 183 21.92 3.82 -4.03
N LYS A 184 20.87 4.64 -4.18
CA LYS A 184 19.79 4.75 -3.20
C LYS A 184 19.07 3.41 -3.00
N ARG A 185 18.82 2.67 -4.08
CA ARG A 185 18.26 1.31 -4.03
C ARG A 185 19.19 0.34 -3.31
N LEU A 186 20.47 0.32 -3.66
CA LEU A 186 21.45 -0.55 -2.99
C LEU A 186 21.53 -0.25 -1.49
N ALA A 187 21.59 1.03 -1.11
CA ALA A 187 21.59 1.45 0.28
C ALA A 187 20.32 1.00 1.02
N PHE A 188 19.14 1.12 0.39
CA PHE A 188 17.89 0.65 0.97
C PHE A 188 17.84 -0.87 1.12
N ALA A 189 18.38 -1.63 0.15
CA ALA A 189 18.48 -3.08 0.26
C ALA A 189 19.38 -3.51 1.43
N ILE A 190 20.55 -2.87 1.58
CA ILE A 190 21.46 -3.13 2.71
C ILE A 190 20.82 -2.75 4.05
N PHE A 191 20.17 -1.58 4.12
CA PHE A 191 19.47 -1.12 5.32
C PHE A 191 18.31 -2.05 5.73
N SER A 192 17.70 -2.72 4.76
CA SER A 192 16.57 -3.61 5.03
C SER A 192 16.99 -4.96 5.60
N SER A 193 18.22 -5.37 5.33
CA SER A 193 18.79 -6.67 5.69
C SER A 193 19.27 -6.79 7.13
N GLU A 194 19.46 -8.03 7.57
CA GLU A 194 20.12 -8.32 8.85
C GLU A 194 21.61 -7.96 8.80
N ILE A 195 22.19 -7.75 9.99
CA ILE A 195 23.62 -7.48 10.13
C ILE A 195 24.41 -8.68 9.57
N ASP A 196 25.46 -8.40 8.79
CA ASP A 196 26.36 -9.37 8.16
C ASP A 196 25.76 -10.27 7.06
N GLN A 197 24.53 -9.99 6.60
CA GLN A 197 23.88 -10.79 5.54
C GLN A 197 24.67 -10.87 4.21
N TYR A 198 25.51 -9.87 3.91
CA TYR A 198 26.24 -9.74 2.65
C TYR A 198 27.76 -9.75 2.79
N GLN A 199 28.30 -10.21 3.92
CA GLN A 199 29.74 -10.42 4.09
C GLN A 199 30.28 -11.56 3.22
#